data_AF-A0A2N5XAS2-F1
#
_entry.id   AF-A0A2N5XAS2-F1
#
_cell.length_a   1.000
_cell.length_b   1.000
_cell.length_c   1.000
_cell.angle_alpha   90.00
_cell.angle_beta   90.00
_cell.angle_gamma   90.00
#
_symmetry.space_group_name_H-M   'P 1'
#
loop_
_entity.id
_entity.type
_entity.pdbx_description
1 polymer ?
#
loop_
_entity_poly.entity_id
_entity_poly.type
_entity_poly.pdbx_seq_one_letter_code
_entity_poly.pdbx_strand_id
1 'polypeptide(L)'
;MRSRSYGPDLTPPWKRSRPVPEVPADDGLVVEEAATGFCGAVVRCEKTAQGPTVTLEDRHGRHRVFPMEPRGFLLEGRPVTLVRPAARPPAAARGPRLTAS
;
A
#
# COMPACT_ATOMS: atom_id res chain seq x y z
N MET A 1 13.08 10.39 -47.65
CA MET A 1 12.92 9.25 -46.71
C MET A 1 11.81 9.59 -45.73
N ARG A 2 10.64 8.95 -45.84
CA ARG A 2 9.56 9.14 -44.87
C ARG A 2 9.81 8.21 -43.69
N SER A 3 10.11 8.78 -42.53
CA SER A 3 10.13 8.08 -41.25
C SER A 3 8.74 7.48 -41.02
N ARG A 4 8.67 6.14 -40.98
CA ARG A 4 7.52 5.43 -40.42
C ARG A 4 7.53 5.69 -38.92
N SER A 5 6.74 6.67 -38.49
CA SER A 5 6.39 6.79 -37.07
C SER A 5 5.65 5.52 -36.67
N TYR A 6 6.29 4.67 -35.89
CA TYR A 6 5.62 3.57 -35.21
C TYR A 6 4.63 4.18 -34.20
N GLY A 7 3.35 3.91 -34.43
CA GLY A 7 2.22 4.42 -33.65
C GLY A 7 2.19 3.90 -32.21
N PRO A 8 1.36 4.53 -31.37
CA PRO A 8 1.44 4.47 -29.91
C PRO A 8 0.94 3.13 -29.38
N ASP A 9 1.67 2.56 -28.43
CA ASP A 9 1.27 1.45 -27.55
C ASP A 9 0.32 0.40 -28.17
N LEU A 10 0.90 -0.67 -28.73
CA LEU A 10 0.21 -1.81 -29.35
C LEU A 10 -0.49 -2.74 -28.34
N THR A 11 -0.64 -2.35 -27.07
CA THR A 11 -1.32 -3.19 -26.07
C THR A 11 -2.81 -3.28 -26.41
N PRO A 12 -3.32 -4.46 -26.80
CA PRO A 12 -4.71 -4.59 -27.17
C PRO A 12 -5.61 -4.34 -25.94
N PRO A 13 -6.76 -3.68 -26.10
CA PRO A 13 -7.55 -3.14 -24.99
C PRO A 13 -8.01 -4.19 -23.97
N TRP A 14 -8.22 -5.44 -24.40
CA TRP A 14 -8.56 -6.57 -23.54
C TRP A 14 -7.44 -7.03 -22.58
N LYS A 15 -6.19 -6.56 -22.76
CA LYS A 15 -5.03 -6.84 -21.92
C LYS A 15 -4.70 -5.68 -20.98
N ARG A 16 -5.43 -4.56 -21.08
CA ARG A 16 -5.22 -3.41 -20.20
C ARG A 16 -5.84 -3.70 -18.84
N SER A 17 -4.98 -3.88 -17.83
CA SER A 17 -5.42 -3.94 -16.44
C SER A 17 -6.03 -2.60 -16.04
N ARG A 18 -7.20 -2.63 -15.41
CA ARG A 18 -7.83 -1.40 -14.91
C ARG A 18 -6.98 -0.83 -13.76
N PRO A 19 -6.75 0.49 -13.72
CA PRO A 19 -6.12 1.12 -12.58
C PRO A 19 -6.95 0.86 -11.32
N VAL A 20 -6.26 0.63 -10.20
CA VAL A 20 -6.89 0.54 -8.87
C VAL A 20 -6.71 1.85 -8.12
N PRO A 21 -7.56 2.15 -7.13
CA PRO A 21 -7.36 3.30 -6.27
C PRO A 21 -5.98 3.26 -5.60
N GLU A 22 -5.32 4.41 -5.58
CA GLU A 22 -4.16 4.65 -4.73
C GLU A 22 -4.64 5.13 -3.37
N VAL A 23 -4.15 4.50 -2.30
CA VAL A 23 -4.54 4.82 -0.93
C VAL A 23 -3.28 5.16 -0.14
N PRO A 24 -3.20 6.34 0.51
CA PRO A 24 -2.11 6.66 1.41
C PRO A 24 -2.03 5.62 2.53
N ALA A 25 -0.85 5.07 2.78
CA ALA A 25 -0.59 4.18 3.91
C ALA A 25 -0.47 5.00 5.20
N ASP A 26 -1.59 5.60 5.62
CA ASP A 26 -1.70 6.35 6.86
C ASP A 26 -1.66 5.41 8.08
N ASP A 27 -1.08 5.87 9.17
CA ASP A 27 -1.01 5.08 10.42
C ASP A 27 -2.41 4.66 10.90
N GLY A 28 -2.54 3.38 11.24
CA GLY A 28 -3.80 2.76 11.67
C GLY A 28 -4.71 2.31 10.53
N LEU A 29 -4.39 2.60 9.26
CA LEU A 29 -5.13 2.05 8.12
C LEU A 29 -5.05 0.53 8.14
N VAL A 30 -6.18 -0.16 8.15
CA VAL A 30 -6.23 -1.62 8.12
C VAL A 30 -6.34 -2.11 6.68
N VAL A 31 -5.42 -2.99 6.29
CA VAL A 31 -5.38 -3.62 4.96
C VAL A 31 -5.03 -5.09 5.07
N GLU A 32 -5.32 -5.83 4.01
CA GLU A 32 -4.84 -7.18 3.79
C GLU A 32 -3.81 -7.19 2.67
N GLU A 33 -2.70 -7.90 2.85
CA GLU A 33 -1.74 -8.13 1.76
C GLU A 33 -2.21 -9.29 0.87
N ALA A 34 -2.28 -9.05 -0.45
CA ALA A 34 -3.04 -9.87 -1.37
C ALA A 34 -2.42 -11.26 -1.65
N ALA A 35 -1.10 -11.43 -1.54
CA ALA A 35 -0.45 -12.71 -1.81
C ALA A 35 -0.46 -13.65 -0.59
N THR A 36 -0.34 -13.11 0.63
CA THR A 36 -0.23 -13.91 1.86
C THR A 36 -1.49 -13.88 2.73
N GLY A 37 -2.45 -12.99 2.46
CA GLY A 37 -3.68 -12.85 3.25
C GLY A 37 -3.45 -12.26 4.65
N PHE A 38 -2.33 -11.56 4.85
CA PHE A 38 -2.01 -10.98 6.15
C PHE A 38 -2.77 -9.67 6.37
N CYS A 39 -3.69 -9.66 7.33
CA CYS A 39 -4.46 -8.49 7.70
C CYS A 39 -3.82 -7.76 8.89
N GLY A 40 -3.61 -6.45 8.76
CA GLY A 40 -3.08 -5.64 9.84
C GLY A 40 -3.21 -4.14 9.61
N ALA A 41 -2.98 -3.38 10.68
CA ALA A 41 -2.92 -1.92 10.65
C ALA A 41 -1.53 -1.45 10.22
N VAL A 42 -1.48 -0.41 9.37
CA VAL A 42 -0.22 0.27 9.04
C VAL A 42 0.36 0.90 10.31
N VAL A 43 1.60 0.54 10.63
CA VAL A 43 2.34 1.11 11.77
C VAL A 43 3.63 1.82 11.35
N ARG A 44 4.06 1.61 10.09
CA ARG A 44 5.26 2.26 9.54
C ARG A 44 5.27 2.21 8.02
N CYS A 45 5.77 3.27 7.40
CA CYS A 45 6.16 3.28 5.99
C CYS A 45 7.63 3.68 5.84
N GLU A 46 8.36 2.96 4.98
CA GLU A 46 9.80 3.16 4.80
C GLU A 46 10.19 3.29 3.33
N LYS A 47 11.32 3.97 3.08
CA LYS A 47 12.04 3.93 1.80
C LYS A 47 13.21 2.98 1.94
N THR A 48 13.18 1.86 1.23
CA THR A 48 14.34 0.98 1.09
C THR A 48 15.01 1.23 -0.26
N ALA A 49 16.15 0.56 -0.50
CA ALA A 49 16.82 0.61 -1.79
C ALA A 49 16.00 -0.06 -2.90
N GLN A 50 15.16 -1.03 -2.54
CA GLN A 50 14.32 -1.83 -3.43
C GLN A 50 12.96 -1.17 -3.72
N GLY A 51 12.54 -0.20 -2.88
CA GLY A 51 11.28 0.51 -3.08
C GLY A 51 10.64 0.96 -1.76
N PRO A 52 9.40 1.49 -1.83
CA PRO A 52 8.61 1.74 -0.63
C PRO A 52 8.14 0.42 0.01
N THR A 53 8.19 0.34 1.33
CA THR A 53 7.66 -0.77 2.13
C THR A 53 6.72 -0.27 3.22
N VAL A 54 5.80 -1.12 3.64
CA VAL A 54 4.86 -0.88 4.74
C VAL A 54 4.99 -1.99 5.78
N THR A 55 4.97 -1.62 7.06
CA THR A 55 4.87 -2.56 8.18
C THR A 55 3.43 -2.61 8.66
N LEU A 56 2.88 -3.83 8.71
CA LEU A 56 1.54 -4.09 9.21
C LEU A 56 1.61 -4.81 10.56
N GLU A 57 0.77 -4.40 11.50
CA GLU A 57 0.54 -5.05 12.79
C GLU A 57 -0.82 -5.76 12.81
N ASP A 58 -0.85 -7.06 13.09
CA ASP A 58 -2.11 -7.79 13.27
C ASP A 58 -2.71 -7.61 14.68
N ARG A 59 -3.93 -8.11 14.89
CA ARG A 59 -4.63 -8.05 16.19
C ARG A 59 -3.94 -8.78 17.34
N HIS A 60 -2.93 -9.60 17.05
CA HIS A 60 -2.13 -10.34 18.02
C HIS A 60 -0.75 -9.68 18.25
N GLY A 61 -0.53 -8.48 17.70
CA GLY A 61 0.71 -7.73 17.83
C GLY A 61 1.85 -8.24 16.94
N ARG A 62 1.58 -9.06 15.93
CA ARG A 62 2.63 -9.53 15.00
C ARG A 62 2.90 -8.49 13.94
N HIS A 63 4.17 -8.22 13.68
CA HIS A 63 4.61 -7.26 12.66
C HIS A 63 5.17 -7.97 11.44
N ARG A 64 4.76 -7.53 10.25
CA ARG A 64 5.33 -7.99 8.98
C ARG A 64 5.53 -6.83 8.01
N VAL A 65 6.64 -6.87 7.27
CA VAL A 65 7.00 -5.87 6.28
C VAL A 65 6.65 -6.37 4.89
N PHE A 66 5.99 -5.54 4.10
CA PHE A 66 5.57 -5.85 2.74
C PHE A 66 6.00 -4.74 1.77
N PRO A 67 6.39 -5.08 0.53
CA PRO A 67 6.63 -4.08 -0.50
C PRO A 67 5.30 -3.42 -0.92
N MET A 68 5.32 -2.12 -1.16
CA MET A 68 4.14 -1.37 -1.62
C MET A 68 3.97 -1.50 -3.13
N GLU A 69 3.76 -2.73 -3.60
CA GLU A 69 3.60 -3.05 -5.01
C GLU A 69 2.22 -2.61 -5.53
N PRO A 70 2.10 -2.27 -6.84
CA PRO A 70 0.81 -1.98 -7.44
C PRO A 70 -0.17 -3.13 -7.25
N ARG A 71 -1.37 -2.82 -6.73
CA ARG A 71 -2.44 -3.80 -6.44
C ARG A 71 -2.06 -4.86 -5.38
N GLY A 72 -1.00 -4.62 -4.59
CA GLY A 72 -0.50 -5.58 -3.60
C GLY A 72 -1.38 -5.73 -2.36
N PHE A 73 -2.39 -4.89 -2.18
CA PHE A 73 -3.20 -4.86 -0.96
C PHE A 73 -4.70 -4.85 -1.26
N LEU A 74 -5.48 -5.27 -0.29
CA LEU A 74 -6.93 -5.16 -0.26
C LEU A 74 -7.35 -4.21 0.87
N LEU A 75 -8.24 -3.27 0.54
CA LEU A 75 -8.96 -2.44 1.50
C LEU A 75 -10.43 -2.83 1.39
N GLU A 76 -11.03 -3.29 2.49
CA GLU A 76 -12.40 -3.83 2.49
C GLU A 76 -12.62 -4.90 1.40
N GLY A 77 -11.62 -5.77 1.21
CA GLY A 77 -11.64 -6.83 0.19
C GLY A 77 -11.46 -6.34 -1.26
N ARG A 78 -11.21 -5.05 -1.49
CA ARG A 78 -11.02 -4.47 -2.83
C ARG A 78 -9.54 -4.15 -3.09
N PRO A 79 -9.01 -4.48 -4.28
CA PRO A 79 -7.61 -4.25 -4.59
C PRO A 79 -7.30 -2.75 -4.63
N VAL A 80 -6.23 -2.37 -3.96
CA VAL A 80 -5.68 -1.01 -3.88
C VAL A 80 -4.16 -1.05 -4.04
N THR A 81 -3.59 0.07 -4.46
CA THR A 81 -2.15 0.31 -4.40
C THR A 81 -1.89 1.21 -3.20
N LEU A 82 -1.08 0.77 -2.26
CA LEU A 82 -0.65 1.66 -1.19
C LEU A 82 0.42 2.61 -1.71
N VAL A 83 0.26 3.89 -1.39
CA VAL A 83 1.24 4.94 -1.66
C VAL A 83 1.73 5.54 -0.35
N ARG A 84 2.89 6.19 -0.37
CA ARG A 84 3.38 6.80 0.86
C ARG A 84 2.39 7.83 1.38
N PRO A 85 2.18 7.89 2.71
CA PRO A 85 1.38 8.94 3.29
C PRO A 85 1.97 10.30 2.91
N ALA A 86 1.10 11.25 2.57
CA ALA A 86 1.52 12.64 2.46
C ALA A 86 2.11 13.05 3.83
N ALA A 87 3.12 13.93 3.83
CA ALA A 87 3.76 14.37 5.07
C ALA A 87 2.72 15.00 6.01
N ARG A 88 2.17 14.22 6.93
CA ARG A 88 1.30 14.68 8.00
C ARG A 88 2.20 15.17 9.13
N PRO A 89 1.95 16.35 9.73
CA PRO A 89 2.67 16.76 10.93
C PRO A 89 2.55 15.65 11.98
N PRO A 90 3.61 15.34 12.73
CA PRO A 90 3.65 14.19 13.61
C PRO A 90 2.44 14.21 14.54
N ALA A 91 1.53 13.25 14.35
CA ALA A 91 0.45 13.04 15.27
C ALA A 91 1.09 12.56 16.58
N ALA A 92 0.92 13.35 17.65
CA ALA A 92 1.40 12.99 18.97
C ALA A 92 1.02 11.53 19.26
N ALA A 93 2.03 10.69 19.49
CA ALA A 93 1.85 9.29 19.82
C ALA A 93 0.85 9.19 20.98
N ARG A 94 -0.37 8.71 20.70
CA ARG A 94 -1.28 8.27 21.75
C ARG A 94 -0.72 6.93 22.22
N GLY A 95 0.19 7.01 23.19
CA GLY A 95 0.60 5.86 23.97
C GLY A 95 -0.61 5.14 24.57
N PRO A 96 -0.50 3.85 24.89
CA PRO A 96 -1.62 3.11 25.45
C PRO A 96 -2.09 3.76 26.75
N ARG A 97 -3.32 4.29 26.77
CA ARG A 97 -4.05 4.55 28.03
C ARG A 97 -4.43 3.21 28.62
N LEU A 98 -3.50 2.59 29.34
CA LEU A 98 -3.85 1.59 30.35
C LEU A 98 -4.34 2.36 31.58
N THR A 99 -5.63 2.66 31.63
CA THR A 99 -6.29 2.95 32.91
C THR A 99 -6.75 1.63 33.49
N ALA A 100 -5.98 1.09 34.43
CA ALA A 100 -6.49 0.13 35.41
C ALA A 100 -7.08 0.93 36.58
N SER A 101 -8.27 0.53 37.04
CA SER A 101 -8.96 1.07 38.22
C SER A 101 -8.49 0.40 39.50
#